data_AF-A0A2N7PKX0-F1
#
_entry.id   AF-A0A2N7PKX0-F1
#
_cell.length_a   1.000
_cell.length_b   1.000
_cell.length_c   1.000
_cell.angle_alpha   90.00
_cell.angle_beta   90.00
_cell.angle_gamma   90.00
#
_symmetry.space_group_name_H-M   'P 1'
#
loop_
_entity.id
_entity.type
_entity.pdbx_description
1 polymer ?
#
loop_
_entity_poly.entity_id
_entity_poly.type
_entity_poly.pdbx_seq_one_letter_code
_entity_poly.pdbx_strand_id
1 'polypeptide(L)' 'MRCPKCNYFFSEELKTCPRCGADMGSEIEKLGVFPPSAEAPFLTIEDFVETPSFIEASNQERVIDFPFSEGES' A
#
# COMPACT_ATOMS: atom_id res chain seq x y z
N MET A 1 -9.07 -2.29 -10.18
CA MET A 1 -8.56 -3.55 -10.80
C MET A 1 -7.75 -3.30 -12.08
N ARG A 2 -6.74 -4.14 -12.38
CA ARG A 2 -5.90 -4.07 -13.59
C ARG A 2 -6.22 -5.25 -14.53
N CYS A 3 -6.55 -4.97 -15.79
CA CYS A 3 -6.80 -6.03 -16.78
C CYS A 3 -5.50 -6.76 -17.17
N PRO A 4 -5.39 -8.10 -17.04
CA PRO A 4 -4.22 -8.85 -17.47
C PRO A 4 -3.99 -8.86 -19.00
N LYS A 5 -5.04 -8.65 -19.81
CA LYS A 5 -4.93 -8.63 -21.28
C LYS A 5 -4.45 -7.29 -21.85
N CYS A 6 -4.96 -6.17 -21.32
CA CYS A 6 -4.72 -4.85 -21.91
C CYS A 6 -4.09 -3.83 -20.95
N ASN A 7 -3.79 -4.23 -19.71
CA ASN A 7 -3.21 -3.42 -18.65
C ASN A 7 -3.98 -2.15 -18.28
N TYR A 8 -5.25 -2.04 -18.69
CA TYR A 8 -6.10 -0.92 -18.30
C TYR A 8 -6.53 -1.03 -16.83
N PHE A 9 -6.56 0.11 -16.14
CA PHE A 9 -7.03 0.24 -14.77
C PHE A 9 -8.47 0.77 -14.76
N PHE A 10 -9.36 0.12 -14.02
CA PHE A 10 -10.77 0.47 -13.93
C PHE A 10 -11.37 0.03 -12.58
N SER A 11 -12.61 0.46 -12.30
CA SER A 11 -13.35 0.09 -11.08
C SER A 11 -13.59 -1.42 -11.01
N GLU A 12 -13.53 -1.96 -9.79
CA GLU A 12 -13.70 -3.38 -9.45
C GLU A 12 -15.13 -3.88 -9.62
N GLU A 13 -16.08 -2.95 -9.68
CA GLU A 13 -17.51 -3.20 -9.86
C GLU A 13 -17.84 -3.76 -11.25
N LEU A 14 -16.94 -3.55 -12.22
CA LEU A 14 -17.13 -3.95 -13.61
C LEU A 14 -16.61 -5.38 -13.84
N LYS A 15 -17.52 -6.33 -14.06
CA LYS A 15 -17.20 -7.73 -14.39
C LYS A 15 -16.48 -7.92 -15.73
N THR A 16 -16.46 -6.89 -16.57
CA THR A 16 -15.86 -6.94 -17.91
C THR A 16 -15.01 -5.70 -18.12
N CYS A 17 -13.82 -5.89 -18.70
CA CYS A 17 -12.93 -4.76 -18.98
C CYS A 17 -13.54 -3.85 -20.06
N PRO A 18 -13.74 -2.55 -19.80
CA PRO A 18 -14.37 -1.63 -20.75
C PRO A 18 -13.50 -1.34 -21.98
N ARG A 19 -12.20 -1.62 -21.91
CA ARG A 19 -11.25 -1.35 -23.02
C ARG A 19 -11.12 -2.51 -24.00
N CYS A 20 -11.11 -3.76 -23.52
CA CYS A 20 -10.84 -4.93 -24.36
C CYS A 20 -11.94 -6.00 -24.34
N GLY A 21 -12.99 -5.82 -23.53
CA GLY A 21 -14.10 -6.78 -23.42
C GLY A 21 -13.73 -8.09 -22.71
N ALA A 22 -12.56 -8.18 -22.09
CA ALA A 22 -12.14 -9.37 -21.38
C ALA A 22 -12.98 -9.57 -20.10
N ASP A 23 -13.45 -10.80 -19.89
CA ASP A 23 -14.16 -11.19 -18.67
C ASP A 23 -13.19 -11.19 -17.48
N MET A 24 -13.62 -10.58 -16.39
CA MET A 24 -12.83 -10.42 -15.17
C MET A 24 -13.55 -11.02 -13.97
N GLY A 25 -14.66 -11.74 -14.17
CA GLY A 25 -15.49 -12.26 -13.08
C GLY A 25 -14.70 -13.18 -12.14
N SER A 26 -13.88 -14.07 -12.71
CA SER A 26 -13.04 -14.98 -11.92
C SER A 26 -11.86 -14.30 -11.24
N GLU A 27 -11.38 -13.16 -11.74
CA GLU A 27 -10.36 -12.35 -11.04
C GLU A 27 -10.98 -11.58 -9.87
N ILE A 28 -12.20 -11.07 -10.03
CA ILE A 28 -12.95 -10.40 -8.96
C ILE A 28 -13.33 -11.40 -7.86
N GLU A 29 -13.77 -12.61 -8.21
CA GLU A 29 -14.07 -13.67 -7.23
C GLU A 29 -12.85 -14.05 -6.37
N LYS A 30 -11.65 -14.07 -6.96
CA LYS A 30 -10.40 -14.34 -6.22
C LYS A 30 -10.05 -13.23 -5.23
N LEU A 31 -10.33 -11.97 -5.57
CA LEU A 31 -10.06 -10.83 -4.70
C LEU A 31 -11.00 -10.79 -3.48
N GLY A 32 -12.16 -11.46 -3.59
CA GLY A 32 -13.12 -11.57 -2.50
C GLY A 32 -13.88 -10.27 -2.22
N VAL A 33 -14.58 -10.22 -1.09
CA VAL A 33 -15.34 -9.04 -0.69
C VAL A 33 -14.41 -8.05 -0.01
N PHE A 34 -14.26 -6.86 -0.59
CA PHE A 34 -13.56 -5.76 0.06
C PHE A 34 -14.38 -5.27 1.26
N PRO A 35 -13.79 -5.07 2.45
CA PRO A 35 -14.53 -4.57 3.60
C PRO A 35 -15.11 -3.18 3.28
N PRO A 36 -16.25 -2.82 3.89
CA PRO A 36 -16.80 -1.48 3.72
C PRO A 36 -15.77 -0.43 4.17
N SER A 37 -15.79 0.73 3.50
CA SER A 37 -14.98 1.86 3.92
C SER A 37 -15.34 2.24 5.36
N ALA A 38 -14.35 2.60 6.16
CA ALA A 38 -14.58 3.03 7.54
C ALA A 38 -15.36 4.36 7.54
N GLU A 39 -16.35 4.48 8.42
CA GLU A 39 -17.14 5.71 8.57
C GLU A 39 -16.33 6.87 9.13
N ALA A 40 -15.26 6.55 9.87
CA ALA A 40 -14.35 7.51 10.50
C ALA A 40 -12.92 7.29 10.00
N PRO A 41 -12.11 8.37 9.92
CA PRO A 41 -10.70 8.25 9.60
C PRO A 41 -9.97 7.41 10.65
N PHE A 42 -9.00 6.62 10.21
CA PHE A 42 -8.18 5.80 11.11
C PHE A 42 -7.29 6.64 12.04
N LEU A 43 -6.87 7.82 11.60
CA LEU A 43 -6.03 8.74 12.36
C LEU A 43 -6.68 10.12 12.40
N THR A 44 -6.52 10.77 13.54
CA THR A 44 -6.90 12.15 13.83
C THR A 44 -5.64 13.00 13.96
N ILE A 45 -5.78 14.32 14.02
CA ILE A 45 -4.62 15.23 14.13
C ILE A 45 -3.95 15.07 15.50
N GLU A 46 -4.75 14.75 16.51
CA GLU A 46 -4.36 14.52 17.90
C GLU A 46 -3.36 13.35 18.02
N ASP A 47 -3.49 12.32 17.19
CA ASP A 47 -2.59 11.16 17.17
C ASP A 47 -1.15 11.52 16.77
N PHE A 48 -0.94 12.68 16.14
CA PHE A 48 0.38 13.18 15.75
C PHE A 48 1.00 14.15 16.78
N VAL A 49 0.25 14.54 17.81
CA VAL A 49 0.74 15.45 18.87
C VAL A 49 1.52 14.68 19.92
N GLU A 50 1.16 13.42 20.18
CA GLU A 50 1.84 12.58 21.14
C GLU A 50 3.19 12.10 20.57
N THR A 51 4.28 12.57 21.16
CA THR A 51 5.59 11.99 20.90
C THR A 51 5.64 10.59 21.53
N PRO A 52 5.87 9.53 20.76
CA PRO A 52 5.93 8.18 21.32
C PRO A 52 7.10 8.07 22.29
N SER A 53 6.87 7.38 23.42
CA SER A 53 7.82 7.25 24.54
C SER A 53 9.16 6.63 24.17
N PHE A 54 9.27 5.94 23.03
CA PHE A 54 10.56 5.41 22.56
C PHE A 54 11.52 6.50 22.05
N ILE A 55 11.01 7.65 21.61
CA ILE A 55 11.84 8.78 21.13
C ILE A 55 12.51 9.49 22.31
N GLU A 56 11.84 9.58 23.46
CA GLU A 56 12.42 10.15 24.68
C GLU A 56 13.62 9.33 25.19
N ALA A 57 13.67 8.04 24.88
CA ALA A 57 14.77 7.15 25.24
C ALA A 57 15.96 7.18 24.24
N SER A 58 15.85 7.83 23.09
CA SER A 58 16.82 7.71 21.98
C SER A 58 17.61 8.97 21.67
N ASN A 59 18.01 9.74 22.69
CA ASN A 59 19.10 10.71 22.55
C ASN A 59 20.48 10.01 22.42
N GLN A 60 20.51 8.98 21.58
CA GLN A 60 21.68 8.27 21.11
C GLN A 60 21.58 8.33 19.58
N GLU A 61 22.34 9.24 18.98
CA GLU A 61 22.57 9.27 17.54
C GLU A 61 22.98 7.87 17.10
N ARG A 62 22.07 7.15 16.45
CA ARG A 62 22.43 5.87 15.82
C ARG A 62 23.21 6.22 14.57
N VAL A 63 24.53 6.27 14.71
CA VAL A 63 25.47 6.27 13.59
C VAL A 63 25.20 4.99 12.81
N ILE A 64 24.57 5.14 11.65
CA ILE A 64 24.41 4.09 10.66
C ILE A 64 25.74 4.00 9.90
N ASP A 65 26.60 3.07 10.29
CA ASP A 65 27.75 2.69 9.49
C ASP A 65 27.25 1.95 8.23
N PHE A 66 27.35 2.63 7.09
CA PHE A 66 27.04 2.07 5.79
C PHE A 66 28.24 1.23 5.34
N PRO A 67 28.13 -0.10 5.16
CA PRO A 67 29.24 -0.89 4.63
C PRO A 67 29.32 -0.64 3.13
N PHE A 68 29.93 0.47 2.72
CA PHE A 68 30.34 0.64 1.33
C PHE A 68 31.59 -0.23 1.13
N SER A 69 31.37 -1.38 0.51
CA SER A 69 32.41 -2.31 0.05
C SER A 69 33.41 -1.56 -0.83
N GLU A 70 34.65 -1.45 -0.37
CA GLU A 70 35.76 -1.09 -1.25
C GLU A 70 35.98 -2.27 -2.21
N GLY A 71 35.58 -2.05 -3.45
CA GLY A 71 35.83 -2.97 -4.55
C GLY A 71 37.33 -3.07 -4.84
N GLU A 72 37.73 -4.31 -5.10
CA GLU A 72 39.02 -4.77 -5.60
C GLU A 72 39.74 -3.80 -6.58
N SER A 73 41.06 -3.68 -6.39
CA SER A 73 42.00 -3.23 -7.42
C SER A 73 43.24 -4.10 -7.42
#